data_AF-A0A815T1I2-F1
#
_entry.id   AF-A0A815T1I2-F1
#
_cell.length_a   1.000
_cell.length_b   1.000
_cell.length_c   1.000
_cell.angle_alpha   90.00
_cell.angle_beta   90.00
_cell.angle_gamma   90.00
#
_symmetry.space_group_name_H-M   'P 1'
#
loop_
_entity.id
_entity.type
_entity.pdbx_description
1 polymer ?
#
loop_
_entity_poly.entity_id
_entity_poly.type
_entity_poly.pdbx_seq_one_letter_code
_entity_poly.pdbx_strand_id
1 'polypeptide(L)'
;NGSLTQYNNEKKLWQLLFAPERTGLHELIVYAKRNNDNESSSKSVVRFNLNVNKLRRSIKFPLIYSQFQTKKCQIYTPIDGILKKGAVVPIHCVIPGASDVNLTVDSQWLESEGYTDPILRRQITVGSKDVTIYAKYKQKSSYDGLLKYTVE
;
A
#
# COMPACT_ATOMS: atom_id res chain seq x y z
N ASN A 1 3.15 15.41 -4.61
CA ASN A 1 2.06 14.99 -3.70
C ASN A 1 1.98 13.48 -3.74
N GLY A 2 1.68 12.82 -2.62
CA GLY A 2 1.47 11.38 -2.56
C GLY A 2 -0.02 11.00 -2.55
N SER A 3 -0.37 9.88 -3.17
CA SER A 3 -1.70 9.26 -3.04
C SER A 3 -1.60 7.75 -2.88
N LEU A 4 -2.50 7.16 -2.09
CA LEU A 4 -2.58 5.72 -1.88
C LEU A 4 -4.05 5.27 -1.88
N THR A 5 -4.34 4.19 -2.60
CA THR A 5 -5.66 3.57 -2.62
C THR A 5 -5.57 2.20 -1.96
N GLN A 6 -6.38 1.98 -0.93
CA GLN A 6 -6.45 0.70 -0.21
C GLN A 6 -7.90 0.36 0.14
N TYR A 7 -8.19 -0.91 0.42
CA TYR A 7 -9.54 -1.33 0.76
C TYR A 7 -9.68 -1.45 2.28
N ASN A 8 -10.57 -0.64 2.88
CA ASN A 8 -10.88 -0.77 4.30
C ASN A 8 -11.79 -1.98 4.50
N ASN A 9 -11.23 -3.07 5.03
CA ASN A 9 -11.93 -4.35 5.16
C ASN A 9 -13.03 -4.35 6.22
N GLU A 10 -12.96 -3.45 7.22
CA GLU A 10 -13.99 -3.29 8.25
C GLU A 10 -15.21 -2.54 7.69
N LYS A 11 -14.97 -1.41 7.02
CA LYS A 11 -16.02 -0.55 6.45
C LYS A 11 -16.54 -1.06 5.11
N LYS A 12 -15.86 -2.02 4.48
CA LYS A 12 -16.14 -2.53 3.13
C LYS A 12 -16.10 -1.44 2.04
N LEU A 13 -15.25 -0.43 2.22
CA LEU A 13 -15.12 0.72 1.32
C LEU A 13 -13.69 0.92 0.85
N TRP A 14 -13.52 1.43 -0.37
CA TRP A 14 -12.24 1.96 -0.82
C TRP A 14 -11.87 3.22 -0.03
N GLN A 15 -10.66 3.24 0.48
CA GLN A 15 -10.06 4.38 1.14
C GLN A 15 -9.03 5.00 0.20
N LEU A 16 -9.22 6.29 -0.08
CA LEU A 16 -8.30 7.11 -0.84
C LEU A 16 -7.57 8.03 0.13
N LEU A 17 -6.25 7.87 0.20
CA LEU A 17 -5.38 8.66 1.04
C LEU A 17 -4.60 9.64 0.17
N PHE A 18 -4.47 10.87 0.67
CA PHE A 18 -3.75 11.94 -0.01
C PHE A 18 -2.80 12.63 0.97
N ALA A 19 -1.56 12.84 0.55
CA ALA A 19 -0.51 13.51 1.29
C ALA A 19 -0.02 14.72 0.47
N PRO A 20 -0.47 15.95 0.80
CA PRO A 20 0.01 17.15 0.13
C PRO A 20 1.48 17.43 0.51
N GLU A 21 2.29 17.80 -0.47
CA GLU A 21 3.70 18.19 -0.30
C GLU A 21 3.87 19.71 -0.16
N ARG A 22 2.83 20.49 -0.51
CA ARG A 22 2.83 21.95 -0.44
C ARG A 22 1.50 22.48 0.09
N THR A 23 1.52 23.67 0.67
CA THR A 23 0.31 24.42 1.00
C THR A 23 -0.37 24.96 -0.26
N GLY A 24 -1.60 25.46 -0.12
CA GLY A 24 -2.40 26.04 -1.18
C GLY A 24 -3.55 25.14 -1.62
N LEU A 25 -4.17 25.50 -2.75
CA LEU A 25 -5.30 24.77 -3.30
C LEU A 25 -4.84 23.53 -4.07
N HIS A 26 -5.43 22.38 -3.76
CA HIS A 26 -5.25 21.13 -4.45
C HIS A 26 -6.59 20.64 -4.99
N GLU A 27 -6.61 20.23 -6.25
CA GLU A 27 -7.75 19.54 -6.85
C GLU A 27 -7.49 18.04 -6.80
N LEU A 28 -8.43 17.29 -6.20
CA LEU A 28 -8.39 15.83 -6.13
C LEU A 28 -9.50 15.28 -7.00
N ILE A 29 -9.14 14.52 -8.03
CA ILE A 29 -10.09 13.91 -8.95
C ILE A 29 -10.06 12.39 -8.77
N VAL A 30 -11.21 11.80 -8.47
CA VAL A 30 -11.37 10.36 -8.38
C VAL A 30 -11.85 9.84 -9.72
N TYR A 31 -11.06 8.96 -10.32
CA TYR A 31 -11.43 8.22 -11.52
C TYR A 31 -11.88 6.82 -11.15
N ALA A 32 -12.97 6.37 -11.75
CA ALA A 32 -13.47 5.01 -11.56
C ALA A 32 -14.02 4.43 -12.85
N LYS A 33 -14.06 3.10 -12.89
CA LYS A 33 -14.56 2.30 -13.99
C LYS A 33 -15.37 1.15 -13.42
N ARG A 34 -16.46 0.77 -14.10
CA ARG A 34 -17.22 -0.43 -13.73
C ARG A 34 -16.47 -1.67 -14.22
N ASN A 35 -16.39 -2.71 -13.39
CA ASN A 35 -15.66 -3.93 -13.73
C ASN A 35 -16.17 -4.62 -15.01
N ASN A 36 -17.46 -4.48 -15.34
CA ASN A 36 -18.07 -5.18 -16.47
C ASN A 36 -17.93 -4.42 -17.80
N ASP A 37 -17.31 -3.24 -17.79
CA ASP A 37 -17.25 -2.35 -18.94
C ASP A 37 -15.81 -2.33 -19.49
N ASN A 38 -15.33 -3.47 -20.01
CA ASN A 38 -13.92 -3.62 -20.38
C ASN A 38 -13.45 -2.64 -21.47
N GLU A 39 -14.37 -2.13 -22.29
CA GLU A 39 -14.07 -1.26 -23.43
C GLU A 39 -14.02 0.24 -23.08
N SER A 40 -14.62 0.67 -21.97
CA SER A 40 -14.60 2.11 -21.59
C SER A 40 -13.33 2.53 -20.85
N SER A 41 -12.94 3.80 -21.02
CA SER A 41 -11.96 4.46 -20.17
C SER A 41 -12.55 4.81 -18.81
N SER A 42 -11.69 4.90 -17.79
CA SER A 42 -12.10 5.39 -16.46
C SER A 42 -12.64 6.82 -16.56
N LYS A 43 -13.79 7.09 -15.93
CA LYS A 43 -14.40 8.43 -15.91
C LYS A 43 -14.14 9.10 -14.57
N SER A 44 -14.06 10.43 -14.56
CA SER A 44 -14.07 11.22 -13.33
C SER A 44 -15.44 11.07 -12.68
N VAL A 45 -15.48 10.56 -11.45
CA VAL A 45 -16.72 10.34 -10.69
C VAL A 45 -16.92 11.35 -9.57
N VAL A 46 -15.82 11.89 -9.01
CA VAL A 46 -15.87 12.88 -7.94
C VAL A 46 -14.68 13.82 -8.06
N ARG A 47 -14.88 15.10 -7.75
CA ARG A 47 -13.85 16.12 -7.63
C ARG A 47 -13.93 16.78 -6.26
N PHE A 48 -12.80 16.92 -5.57
CA PHE A 48 -12.66 17.65 -4.32
C PHE A 48 -11.68 18.81 -4.51
N ASN A 49 -11.98 19.94 -3.88
CA ASN A 49 -11.06 21.06 -3.77
C ASN A 49 -10.62 21.15 -2.31
N LEU A 50 -9.32 20.95 -2.07
CA LEU A 50 -8.73 20.97 -0.74
C LEU A 50 -7.79 22.16 -0.62
N ASN A 51 -8.11 23.10 0.27
CA ASN A 51 -7.19 24.18 0.61
C ASN A 51 -6.31 23.78 1.81
N VAL A 52 -5.02 23.55 1.55
CA VAL A 52 -4.05 23.10 2.55
C VAL A 52 -3.32 24.30 3.11
N ASN A 53 -3.72 24.75 4.30
CA ASN A 53 -3.10 25.92 4.95
C ASN A 53 -1.85 25.59 5.77
N LYS A 54 -1.68 24.33 6.17
CA LYS A 54 -0.53 23.86 6.97
C LYS A 54 -0.20 22.43 6.62
N LEU A 55 1.09 22.15 6.41
CA LEU A 55 1.60 20.79 6.29
C LEU A 55 1.91 20.26 7.69
N ARG A 56 1.34 19.12 8.07
CA ARG A 56 1.63 18.48 9.36
C ARG A 56 2.97 17.75 9.34
N ARG A 57 3.18 16.94 8.30
CA ARG A 57 4.39 16.16 8.03
C ARG A 57 4.37 15.76 6.56
N SER A 58 5.50 15.86 5.89
CA SER A 58 5.65 15.28 4.55
C SER A 58 5.65 13.76 4.70
N ILE A 59 4.68 13.08 4.09
CA ILE A 59 4.59 11.63 4.05
C ILE A 59 4.63 11.25 2.57
N LYS A 60 5.48 10.28 2.23
CA LYS A 60 5.35 9.56 0.96
C LYS A 60 4.67 8.25 1.26
N PHE A 61 3.74 7.80 0.42
CA PHE A 61 3.16 6.48 0.60
C PHE A 61 4.06 5.40 0.01
N PRO A 62 3.95 4.14 0.48
CA PRO A 62 4.59 3.01 -0.17
C PRO A 62 4.12 2.91 -1.63
N LEU A 63 5.01 2.43 -2.50
CA LEU A 63 4.60 2.04 -3.85
C LEU A 63 3.71 0.80 -3.75
N ILE A 64 2.51 0.86 -4.29
CA ILE A 64 1.62 -0.31 -4.38
C ILE A 64 1.61 -0.88 -5.80
N TYR A 65 1.64 -2.20 -5.91
CA TYR A 65 1.47 -2.92 -7.17
C TYR A 65 0.00 -3.25 -7.40
N SER A 66 -0.36 -3.57 -8.65
CA SER A 66 -1.76 -3.83 -9.06
C SER A 66 -2.44 -4.91 -8.20
N GLN A 67 -1.70 -5.96 -7.83
CA GLN A 67 -2.21 -7.05 -7.00
C GLN A 67 -2.68 -6.59 -5.61
N PHE A 68 -2.07 -5.55 -5.04
CA PHE A 68 -2.53 -4.97 -3.78
C PHE A 68 -3.98 -4.47 -3.87
N GLN A 69 -4.32 -3.79 -4.97
CA GLN A 69 -5.68 -3.32 -5.21
C GLN A 69 -6.61 -4.47 -5.61
N THR A 70 -6.19 -5.33 -6.54
CA THR A 70 -7.00 -6.48 -6.99
C THR A 70 -7.40 -7.39 -5.82
N LYS A 71 -6.50 -7.56 -4.85
CA LYS A 71 -6.71 -8.39 -3.67
C LYS A 71 -7.28 -7.62 -2.48
N LYS A 72 -7.67 -6.35 -2.64
CA LYS A 72 -8.29 -5.54 -1.59
C LYS A 72 -7.45 -5.49 -0.30
N CYS A 73 -6.15 -5.33 -0.46
CA CYS A 73 -5.22 -5.24 0.65
C CYS A 73 -5.34 -3.90 1.39
N GLN A 74 -4.84 -3.87 2.62
CA GLN A 74 -4.83 -2.69 3.49
C GLN A 74 -3.53 -2.62 4.29
N ILE A 75 -2.96 -1.41 4.43
CA ILE A 75 -1.82 -1.14 5.30
C ILE A 75 -2.35 -0.52 6.60
N TYR A 76 -2.01 -1.13 7.74
CA TYR A 76 -2.23 -0.53 9.05
C TYR A 76 -0.98 0.18 9.56
N THR A 77 0.20 -0.43 9.43
CA THR A 77 1.48 0.23 9.74
C THR A 77 2.67 -0.45 9.04
N PRO A 78 3.72 0.30 8.67
CA PRO A 78 3.77 1.76 8.63
C PRO A 78 3.03 2.29 7.39
N ILE A 79 2.31 3.39 7.54
CA ILE A 79 1.69 4.08 6.38
C ILE A 79 2.69 4.99 5.65
N ASP A 80 3.79 5.34 6.32
CA ASP A 80 4.90 6.06 5.72
C ASP A 80 5.71 5.11 4.83
N GLY A 81 5.87 5.51 3.58
CA GLY A 81 6.58 4.81 2.52
C GLY A 81 8.08 4.87 2.66
N ILE A 82 8.60 5.76 3.50
CA ILE A 82 10.02 5.88 3.80
C ILE A 82 10.30 5.26 5.17
N LEU A 83 11.17 4.25 5.19
CA LEU A 83 11.62 3.59 6.40
C LEU A 83 13.03 4.06 6.76
N LYS A 84 13.29 4.22 8.06
CA LYS A 84 14.61 4.60 8.54
C LYS A 84 15.57 3.42 8.50
N LYS A 85 16.73 3.57 7.85
CA LYS A 85 17.80 2.56 7.81
C LYS A 85 18.16 2.05 9.21
N GLY A 86 18.24 0.72 9.36
CA GLY A 86 18.62 0.05 10.61
C GLY A 86 17.55 0.08 11.72
N ALA A 87 16.42 0.76 11.51
CA ALA A 87 15.35 0.76 12.49
C ALA A 87 14.63 -0.60 12.52
N VAL A 88 14.11 -0.97 13.70
CA VAL A 88 13.16 -2.07 13.82
C VAL A 88 11.76 -1.49 13.66
N VAL A 89 11.02 -1.96 12.65
CA VAL A 89 9.69 -1.43 12.31
C VAL A 89 8.63 -2.54 12.30
N PRO A 90 7.43 -2.29 12.84
CA PRO A 90 6.32 -3.24 12.74
C PRO A 90 5.64 -3.09 11.38
N ILE A 91 5.56 -4.20 10.64
CA ILE A 91 4.71 -4.37 9.46
C ILE A 91 3.40 -5.00 9.90
N HIS A 92 2.28 -4.34 9.57
CA HIS A 92 0.93 -4.83 9.81
C HIS A 92 0.02 -4.51 8.62
N CYS A 93 -0.43 -5.55 7.93
CA CYS A 93 -1.25 -5.44 6.73
C CYS A 93 -2.39 -6.47 6.71
N VAL A 94 -3.46 -6.16 6.00
CA VAL A 94 -4.49 -7.11 5.57
C VAL A 94 -4.18 -7.55 4.14
N ILE A 95 -4.00 -8.85 3.93
CA ILE A 95 -3.69 -9.51 2.66
C ILE A 95 -4.60 -10.74 2.55
N PRO A 96 -5.85 -10.58 2.11
CA PRO A 96 -6.84 -11.65 2.19
C PRO A 96 -6.62 -12.73 1.14
N GLY A 97 -6.79 -13.99 1.56
CA GLY A 97 -6.80 -15.16 0.68
C GLY A 97 -5.43 -15.58 0.14
N ALA A 98 -4.34 -14.98 0.63
CA ALA A 98 -3.00 -15.45 0.31
C ALA A 98 -2.74 -16.78 1.06
N SER A 99 -2.11 -17.73 0.37
CA SER A 99 -1.64 -18.97 0.96
C SER A 99 -0.32 -18.80 1.70
N ASP A 100 0.48 -17.83 1.29
CA ASP A 100 1.75 -17.48 1.92
C ASP A 100 2.04 -16.00 1.67
N VAL A 101 2.74 -15.36 2.61
CA VAL A 101 3.16 -13.96 2.52
C VAL A 101 4.58 -13.87 3.03
N ASN A 102 5.44 -13.28 2.22
CA ASN A 102 6.84 -13.14 2.57
C ASN A 102 7.35 -11.74 2.17
N LEU A 103 8.49 -11.34 2.71
CA LEU A 103 9.08 -10.03 2.55
C LEU A 103 10.52 -10.17 2.08
N THR A 104 10.97 -9.19 1.32
CA THR A 104 12.39 -8.98 1.09
C THR A 104 12.86 -7.71 1.77
N VAL A 105 14.10 -7.74 2.24
CA VAL A 105 14.87 -6.57 2.69
C VAL A 105 16.13 -6.53 1.85
N ASP A 106 16.36 -5.42 1.13
CA ASP A 106 17.49 -5.29 0.19
C ASP A 106 17.57 -6.45 -0.83
N SER A 107 16.42 -6.90 -1.33
CA SER A 107 16.26 -8.06 -2.23
C SER A 107 16.60 -9.43 -1.61
N GLN A 108 16.84 -9.52 -0.31
CA GLN A 108 17.02 -10.79 0.40
C GLN A 108 15.71 -11.23 1.04
N TRP A 109 15.29 -12.46 0.74
CA TRP A 109 14.10 -13.05 1.35
C TRP A 109 14.31 -13.27 2.84
N LEU A 110 13.31 -12.86 3.63
CA LEU A 110 13.24 -13.23 5.02
C LEU A 110 12.55 -14.59 5.17
N GLU A 111 12.71 -15.22 6.33
CA GLU A 111 11.94 -16.42 6.66
C GLU A 111 10.44 -16.09 6.71
N SER A 112 9.59 -16.97 6.20
CA SER A 112 8.14 -16.78 6.24
C SER A 112 7.64 -16.85 7.69
N GLU A 113 7.21 -15.73 8.25
CA GLU A 113 6.65 -15.64 9.60
C GLU A 113 5.61 -14.53 9.72
N GLY A 114 4.76 -14.62 10.75
CA GLY A 114 3.86 -13.54 11.13
C GLY A 114 2.61 -13.40 10.25
N TYR A 115 2.37 -14.31 9.30
CA TYR A 115 1.15 -14.32 8.50
C TYR A 115 0.16 -15.37 8.98
N THR A 116 -1.09 -14.96 9.20
CA THR A 116 -2.25 -15.82 9.44
C THR A 116 -3.43 -15.16 8.74
N ASP A 117 -3.93 -15.78 7.67
CA ASP A 117 -4.95 -15.19 6.80
C ASP A 117 -6.10 -14.54 7.61
N PRO A 118 -6.43 -13.24 7.35
CA PRO A 118 -5.89 -12.36 6.31
C PRO A 118 -4.78 -11.41 6.77
N ILE A 119 -4.17 -11.64 7.92
CA ILE A 119 -3.31 -10.66 8.61
C ILE A 119 -1.84 -11.04 8.51
N LEU A 120 -1.02 -10.10 8.04
CA LEU A 120 0.44 -10.10 8.25
C LEU A 120 0.75 -9.18 9.43
N ARG A 121 1.45 -9.68 10.44
CA ARG A 121 2.03 -8.94 11.57
C ARG A 121 3.44 -9.43 11.86
N ARG A 122 4.43 -8.59 11.62
CA ARG A 122 5.84 -8.94 11.79
C ARG A 122 6.68 -7.71 12.11
N GLN A 123 7.72 -7.86 12.92
CA GLN A 123 8.77 -6.84 13.04
C GLN A 123 9.92 -7.17 12.10
N ILE A 124 10.47 -6.16 11.44
CA ILE A 124 11.65 -6.32 10.59
C ILE A 124 12.72 -5.30 10.96
N THR A 125 13.98 -5.66 10.78
CA THR A 125 15.08 -4.71 10.75
C THR A 125 15.22 -4.16 9.34
N VAL A 126 15.12 -2.84 9.20
CA VAL A 126 15.18 -2.17 7.90
C VAL A 126 16.61 -2.20 7.37
N GLY A 127 16.76 -2.66 6.13
CA GLY A 127 18.02 -2.66 5.38
C GLY A 127 18.44 -1.26 4.94
N SER A 128 19.04 -1.18 3.76
CA SER A 128 19.67 0.03 3.22
C SER A 128 19.01 0.57 1.95
N LYS A 129 18.16 -0.21 1.27
CA LYS A 129 17.58 0.11 -0.03
C LYS A 129 16.07 0.12 0.01
N ASP A 130 15.48 -1.04 0.28
CA ASP A 130 14.04 -1.21 0.23
C ASP A 130 13.54 -2.40 1.04
N VAL A 131 12.23 -2.37 1.29
CA VAL A 131 11.47 -3.50 1.84
C VAL A 131 10.30 -3.75 0.92
N THR A 132 10.14 -4.97 0.43
CA THR A 132 9.02 -5.34 -0.45
C THR A 132 8.22 -6.48 0.16
N ILE A 133 6.89 -6.33 0.19
CA ILE A 133 5.96 -7.37 0.65
C ILE A 133 5.40 -8.10 -0.58
N TYR A 134 5.42 -9.42 -0.51
CA TYR A 134 4.90 -10.32 -1.53
C TYR A 134 3.83 -11.24 -0.97
N ALA A 135 2.93 -11.69 -1.84
CA ALA A 135 1.98 -12.73 -1.50
C ALA A 135 1.93 -13.82 -2.59
N LYS A 136 1.71 -15.04 -2.13
CA LYS A 136 1.42 -16.20 -2.95
C LYS A 136 -0.03 -16.59 -2.75
N TYR A 137 -0.71 -16.92 -3.84
CA TYR A 137 -2.12 -17.35 -3.84
C TYR A 137 -2.20 -18.79 -4.34
N LYS A 138 -3.16 -19.59 -3.83
CA LYS A 138 -3.26 -21.06 -4.03
C LYS A 138 -3.18 -21.57 -5.49
N GLN A 139 -3.40 -20.72 -6.49
CA GLN A 139 -3.36 -21.08 -7.91
C GLN A 139 -2.05 -20.67 -8.62
N LYS A 140 -1.11 -20.02 -7.92
CA LYS A 140 0.16 -19.57 -8.48
C LYS A 140 1.34 -20.23 -7.79
N SER A 141 2.32 -20.62 -8.60
CA SER A 141 3.64 -21.06 -8.12
C SER A 141 4.53 -19.89 -7.68
N SER A 142 4.32 -18.71 -8.26
CA SER A 142 5.10 -17.50 -8.01
C SER A 142 4.48 -16.56 -6.97
N TYR A 143 5.35 -15.73 -6.41
CA TYR A 143 4.97 -14.60 -5.57
C TYR A 143 4.65 -13.38 -6.43
N ASP A 144 3.58 -12.68 -6.07
CA ASP A 144 3.26 -11.36 -6.62
C ASP A 144 3.70 -10.28 -5.62
N GLY A 145 4.36 -9.22 -6.11
CA GLY A 145 4.65 -8.04 -5.30
C GLY A 145 3.35 -7.31 -4.95
N LEU A 146 3.22 -6.89 -3.70
CA LEU A 146 2.06 -6.15 -3.20
C LEU A 146 2.40 -4.68 -2.96
N LEU A 147 3.43 -4.42 -2.18
CA LEU A 147 3.87 -3.06 -1.92
C LEU A 147 5.36 -2.98 -1.58
N LYS A 148 5.95 -1.81 -1.80
CA LYS A 148 7.36 -1.53 -1.62
C LYS A 148 7.57 -0.22 -0.84
N TYR A 149 8.36 -0.30 0.21
CA TYR A 149 8.88 0.85 0.94
C TYR A 149 10.28 1.20 0.43
N THR A 150 10.63 2.48 0.45
CA THR A 150 12.00 2.95 0.25
C THR A 150 12.69 3.19 1.60
N VAL A 151 14.02 3.16 1.62
CA VAL A 151 14.81 3.41 2.82
C VAL A 151 15.57 4.73 2.72
N GLU A 152 15.64 5.46 3.84
CA GLU A 152 16.46 6.66 4.03
C GLU A 152 17.28 6.57 5.33
#